data_AF-A0AAV1CJC2-F1
#
_entry.id   AF-A0AAV1CJC2-F1
#
_cell.length_a   1.000
_cell.length_b   1.000
_cell.length_c   1.000
_cell.angle_alpha   90.00
_cell.angle_beta   90.00
_cell.angle_gamma   90.00
#
_symmetry.space_group_name_H-M   'P 1'
#
loop_
_entity.id
_entity.type
_entity.pdbx_description
1 polymer ?
#
loop_
_entity_poly.entity_id
_entity_poly.type
_entity_poly.pdbx_seq_one_letter_code
_entity_poly.pdbx_strand_id
1 'polypeptide(L)'
;MDNNVGVSLLVENVQELASKNSKEIPHRYIRSALIPADEVSVNDSWQIPVIDMSKVNSHEYQTEMSKLHQACKDWGFFQLTNHGATTAIENMNAATHEFFKLPLEEKMVYSQQPGSFEGYGQASFNLEDQKLDWNDRLFIYTIPASARKMRFWPTNPTSFRSSLEEYSRELQKICIRLLELMAVNLGVESKEFVSMCQECTQSIRIACYPPCSQPDKVLGITPHSDPVLLTLLVQVNEVEGLQIRKNGKWVPVKPLPGAIIVNTGDAMEVMTKLVFHIGLKNVQELASKNLKEIPHRFIRSEIRTDDVSVNESSQIPVIDMCKLVAGNAEYETEMSKLHQACKD
;
A
#
# COMPACT_ATOMS: atom_id res chain seq x y z
N MET A 1 39.03 16.64 10.03
CA MET A 1 37.71 17.07 9.51
C MET A 1 37.60 16.46 8.14
N ASP A 2 37.18 15.20 8.08
CA ASP A 2 37.02 14.49 6.82
C ASP A 2 35.59 14.69 6.35
N ASN A 3 35.42 15.62 5.41
CA ASN A 3 34.19 15.82 4.66
C ASN A 3 34.02 14.66 3.67
N ASN A 4 33.63 13.49 4.18
CA ASN A 4 33.06 12.44 3.36
C ASN A 4 31.54 12.67 3.29
N VAL A 5 31.14 13.70 2.54
CA VAL A 5 29.75 13.85 2.13
C VAL A 5 29.50 12.73 1.13
N GLY A 6 28.91 11.64 1.62
CA GLY A 6 28.64 10.43 0.83
C GLY A 6 27.98 10.80 -0.49
N VAL A 7 28.64 10.44 -1.60
CA VAL A 7 28.09 10.58 -2.94
C VAL A 7 26.86 9.67 -3.00
N SER A 8 25.68 10.27 -3.03
CA SER A 8 24.42 9.56 -3.28
C SER A 8 24.55 8.81 -4.61
N LEU A 9 24.76 7.49 -4.56
CA LEU A 9 24.76 6.67 -5.78
C LEU A 9 23.38 6.76 -6.40
N LEU A 10 23.28 7.46 -7.53
CA LEU A 10 22.06 7.54 -8.32
C LEU A 10 21.64 6.13 -8.71
N VAL A 11 20.47 5.72 -8.23
CA VAL A 11 19.89 4.44 -8.60
C VAL A 11 19.20 4.61 -9.96
N GLU A 12 19.62 3.81 -10.93
CA GLU A 12 19.03 3.82 -12.27
C GLU A 12 17.56 3.37 -12.22
N ASN A 13 16.69 4.04 -12.98
CA ASN A 13 15.26 3.69 -13.06
C ASN A 13 15.10 2.31 -13.70
N VAL A 14 14.23 1.48 -13.15
CA VAL A 14 14.00 0.10 -13.58
C VAL A 14 13.43 0.06 -14.99
N GLN A 15 12.55 1.00 -15.35
CA GLN A 15 11.96 1.05 -16.68
C GLN A 15 13.02 1.28 -17.76
N GLU A 16 14.05 2.07 -17.46
CA GLU A 16 15.20 2.30 -18.34
C GLU A 16 16.18 1.13 -18.35
N LEU A 17 16.36 0.44 -17.22
CA LEU A 17 17.12 -0.80 -17.17
C LEU A 17 16.47 -1.88 -18.05
N ALA A 18 15.14 -2.01 -17.97
CA ALA A 18 14.36 -2.95 -18.75
C ALA A 18 14.38 -2.62 -20.26
N SER A 19 14.31 -1.33 -20.64
CA SER A 19 14.30 -0.91 -22.05
C SER A 19 15.62 -1.22 -22.80
N LYS A 20 16.74 -1.30 -22.07
CA LYS A 20 18.06 -1.60 -22.63
C LYS A 20 18.26 -3.06 -23.07
N ASN A 21 17.27 -3.95 -22.85
CA ASN A 21 17.34 -5.38 -23.19
C ASN A 21 18.60 -6.10 -22.66
N SER A 22 19.18 -5.60 -21.56
CA SER A 22 20.32 -6.25 -20.94
C SER A 22 19.88 -7.58 -20.32
N LYS A 23 20.57 -8.67 -20.67
CA LYS A 23 20.40 -9.96 -19.99
C LYS A 23 20.98 -9.93 -18.57
N GLU A 24 21.72 -8.90 -18.22
CA GLU A 24 22.40 -8.77 -16.94
C GLU A 24 21.60 -7.87 -15.99
N ILE A 25 21.10 -8.48 -14.90
CA ILE A 25 20.42 -7.78 -13.81
C ILE A 25 21.47 -7.24 -12.84
N PRO A 26 21.47 -5.95 -12.48
CA PRO A 26 22.44 -5.42 -11.54
C PRO A 26 22.36 -6.14 -10.18
N HIS A 27 23.51 -6.39 -9.55
CA HIS A 27 23.62 -7.19 -8.32
C HIS A 27 22.73 -6.69 -7.15
N ARG A 28 22.42 -5.38 -7.11
CA ARG A 28 21.54 -4.79 -6.09
C ARG A 28 20.08 -5.24 -6.22
N TYR A 29 19.62 -5.70 -7.38
CA TYR A 29 18.28 -6.24 -7.56
C TYR A 29 18.21 -7.75 -7.30
N ILE A 30 19.33 -8.47 -7.46
CA ILE A 30 19.39 -9.93 -7.29
C ILE A 30 19.11 -10.35 -5.84
N ARG A 31 18.14 -11.23 -5.63
CA ARG A 31 17.82 -11.87 -4.35
C ARG A 31 18.44 -13.27 -4.30
N SER A 32 19.63 -13.42 -3.71
CA SER A 32 20.40 -14.68 -3.73
C SER A 32 20.08 -15.67 -2.59
N ALA A 33 19.37 -15.27 -1.53
CA ALA A 33 19.20 -16.11 -0.34
C ALA A 33 17.95 -15.83 0.55
N LEU A 34 17.04 -14.94 0.14
CA LEU A 34 15.95 -14.44 1.01
C LEU A 34 14.54 -14.83 0.58
N ILE A 35 14.41 -15.65 -0.46
CA ILE A 35 13.17 -16.41 -0.65
C ILE A 35 13.51 -17.74 0.03
N PRO A 36 13.19 -17.97 1.33
CA PRO A 36 12.96 -19.35 1.73
C PRO A 36 12.01 -19.92 0.68
N ALA A 37 12.11 -21.21 0.38
CA ALA A 37 11.10 -21.90 -0.40
C ALA A 37 9.77 -21.93 0.36
N ASP A 38 9.25 -20.76 0.76
CA ASP A 38 7.94 -20.53 1.30
C ASP A 38 7.01 -20.92 0.18
N GLU A 39 6.37 -22.08 0.35
CA GLU A 39 5.47 -22.66 -0.62
C GLU A 39 4.44 -21.60 -1.04
N VAL A 40 4.44 -21.28 -2.34
CA VAL A 40 3.30 -20.61 -2.95
C VAL A 40 2.17 -21.63 -2.98
N SER A 41 1.05 -21.30 -2.34
CA SER A 41 -0.12 -22.15 -2.34
C SER A 41 -0.70 -22.19 -3.75
N VAL A 42 -0.73 -23.38 -4.37
CA VAL A 42 -1.40 -23.64 -5.67
C VAL A 42 -2.91 -23.88 -5.48
N ASN A 43 -3.43 -23.69 -4.27
CA ASN A 43 -4.83 -23.95 -3.99
C ASN A 43 -5.70 -22.74 -4.37
N ASP A 44 -6.34 -22.81 -5.54
CA ASP A 44 -7.26 -21.79 -6.04
C ASP A 44 -8.45 -21.49 -5.09
N SER A 45 -8.73 -22.34 -4.10
CA SER A 45 -9.79 -22.07 -3.09
C SER A 45 -9.43 -20.98 -2.08
N TRP A 46 -8.15 -20.56 -2.01
CA TRP A 46 -7.71 -19.51 -1.09
C TRP A 46 -7.78 -18.14 -1.78
N GLN A 47 -9.01 -17.67 -2.02
CA GLN A 47 -9.25 -16.31 -2.51
C GLN A 47 -9.67 -15.40 -1.36
N ILE A 48 -9.17 -14.17 -1.38
CA ILE A 48 -9.59 -13.16 -0.41
C ILE A 48 -11.10 -12.87 -0.57
N PRO A 49 -11.83 -12.62 0.53
CA PRO A 49 -13.26 -12.36 0.46
C PRO A 49 -13.59 -11.14 -0.40
N VAL A 50 -14.78 -11.14 -1.01
CA VAL A 50 -15.30 -10.01 -1.80
C VAL A 50 -16.39 -9.31 -1.01
N ILE A 51 -16.30 -8.00 -0.81
CA ILE A 51 -17.28 -7.19 -0.11
C ILE A 51 -18.01 -6.29 -1.13
N ASP A 52 -19.33 -6.39 -1.18
CA ASP A 52 -20.19 -5.63 -2.08
C ASP A 52 -20.77 -4.41 -1.37
N MET A 53 -20.31 -3.22 -1.76
CA MET A 53 -20.74 -1.96 -1.14
C MET A 53 -22.19 -1.58 -1.44
N SER A 54 -22.86 -2.22 -2.41
CA SER A 54 -24.29 -2.02 -2.62
C SER A 54 -25.12 -2.74 -1.53
N LYS A 55 -24.59 -3.83 -0.96
CA LYS A 55 -25.27 -4.65 0.05
C LYS A 55 -25.20 -4.08 1.46
N VAL A 56 -24.22 -3.22 1.74
CA VAL A 56 -24.11 -2.53 3.04
C VAL A 56 -25.20 -1.48 3.27
N ASN A 57 -26.09 -1.24 2.30
CA ASN A 57 -27.27 -0.39 2.44
C ASN A 57 -28.57 -1.12 2.05
N SER A 58 -28.54 -2.46 1.94
CA SER A 58 -29.67 -3.27 1.49
C SER A 58 -30.21 -4.18 2.61
N HIS A 59 -31.21 -5.00 2.29
CA HIS A 59 -31.69 -6.05 3.20
C HIS A 59 -30.63 -7.13 3.50
N GLU A 60 -29.52 -7.19 2.74
CA GLU A 60 -28.39 -8.09 2.97
C GLU A 60 -27.35 -7.52 3.94
N TYR A 61 -27.58 -6.32 4.49
CA TYR A 61 -26.63 -5.60 5.36
C TYR A 61 -25.95 -6.50 6.41
N GLN A 62 -26.73 -7.27 7.18
CA GLN A 62 -26.17 -8.10 8.26
C GLN A 62 -25.23 -9.19 7.74
N THR A 63 -25.59 -9.83 6.61
CA THR A 63 -24.76 -10.85 5.97
C THR A 63 -23.45 -10.24 5.47
N GLU A 64 -23.53 -9.08 4.82
CA GLU A 64 -22.35 -8.41 4.27
C GLU A 64 -21.43 -7.86 5.37
N MET A 65 -22.00 -7.33 6.46
CA MET A 65 -21.24 -6.89 7.63
C MET A 65 -20.51 -8.03 8.33
N SER A 66 -21.15 -9.19 8.48
CA SER A 66 -20.51 -10.40 9.00
C SER A 66 -19.35 -10.85 8.11
N LYS A 67 -19.55 -10.82 6.78
CA LYS A 67 -18.50 -11.13 5.80
C LYS A 67 -17.31 -10.17 5.89
N LEU A 68 -17.57 -8.86 6.00
CA LEU A 68 -16.53 -7.83 6.21
C LEU A 68 -15.76 -8.09 7.51
N HIS A 69 -16.46 -8.40 8.61
CA HIS A 69 -15.81 -8.70 9.88
C HIS A 69 -14.88 -9.91 9.76
N GLN A 70 -15.36 -10.98 9.15
CA GLN A 70 -14.57 -12.20 8.94
C GLN A 70 -13.37 -11.96 8.03
N ALA A 71 -13.52 -11.16 6.97
CA ALA A 71 -12.43 -10.81 6.07
C ALA A 71 -11.30 -10.06 6.80
N CYS A 72 -11.65 -9.07 7.61
CA CYS A 72 -10.65 -8.31 8.39
C CYS A 72 -9.97 -9.19 9.45
N LYS A 73 -10.72 -10.11 10.07
CA LYS A 73 -10.20 -11.00 11.13
C LYS A 73 -9.32 -12.13 10.61
N ASP A 74 -9.73 -12.78 9.53
CA ASP A 74 -9.05 -13.98 9.04
C ASP A 74 -8.02 -13.68 7.97
N TRP A 75 -8.23 -12.65 7.17
CA TRP A 75 -7.39 -12.35 6.02
C TRP A 75 -6.60 -11.06 6.17
N GLY A 76 -7.18 -10.06 6.84
CA GLY A 76 -6.67 -8.69 6.78
C GLY A 76 -6.72 -8.11 5.36
N PHE A 77 -7.40 -8.78 4.43
CA PHE A 77 -7.48 -8.51 3.01
C PHE A 77 -8.87 -8.85 2.49
N PHE A 78 -9.40 -8.04 1.56
CA PHE A 78 -10.62 -8.31 0.82
C PHE A 78 -10.66 -7.50 -0.47
N GLN A 79 -11.50 -7.90 -1.43
CA GLN A 79 -11.81 -7.10 -2.60
C GLN A 79 -13.10 -6.34 -2.38
N LEU A 80 -13.20 -5.13 -2.89
CA LEU A 80 -14.37 -4.26 -2.80
C LEU A 80 -14.98 -4.09 -4.18
N THR A 81 -16.27 -4.38 -4.32
CA THR A 81 -17.05 -4.15 -5.54
C THR A 81 -18.16 -3.14 -5.29
N ASN A 82 -18.74 -2.59 -6.37
CA ASN A 82 -19.83 -1.60 -6.30
C ASN A 82 -19.52 -0.39 -5.40
N HIS A 83 -18.24 0.00 -5.33
CA HIS A 83 -17.72 1.04 -4.43
C HIS A 83 -18.01 2.48 -4.89
N GLY A 84 -18.53 2.66 -6.12
CA GLY A 84 -18.98 3.97 -6.63
C GLY A 84 -17.87 4.91 -7.12
N ALA A 85 -16.63 4.45 -7.25
CA ALA A 85 -15.47 5.26 -7.67
C ALA A 85 -14.91 4.88 -9.05
N THR A 86 -15.66 4.12 -9.85
CA THR A 86 -15.20 3.56 -11.14
C THR A 86 -14.64 4.62 -12.08
N THR A 87 -15.38 5.70 -12.34
CA THR A 87 -14.92 6.77 -13.25
C THR A 87 -13.66 7.47 -12.74
N ALA A 88 -13.55 7.74 -11.44
CA ALA A 88 -12.35 8.35 -10.86
C ALA A 88 -11.12 7.45 -11.01
N ILE A 89 -11.31 6.15 -10.83
CA ILE A 89 -10.28 5.13 -11.04
C ILE A 89 -9.86 5.09 -12.52
N GLU A 90 -10.80 5.02 -13.45
CA GLU A 90 -10.52 4.99 -14.89
C GLU A 90 -9.75 6.25 -15.36
N ASN A 91 -10.17 7.44 -14.90
CA ASN A 91 -9.50 8.70 -15.21
C ASN A 91 -8.06 8.74 -14.66
N MET A 92 -7.86 8.27 -13.43
CA MET A 92 -6.52 8.21 -12.83
C MET A 92 -5.63 7.19 -13.54
N ASN A 93 -6.20 6.05 -13.91
CA ASN A 93 -5.52 4.99 -14.64
C ASN A 93 -5.00 5.52 -15.98
N ALA A 94 -5.86 6.18 -16.76
CA ALA A 94 -5.49 6.79 -18.05
C ALA A 94 -4.37 7.83 -17.88
N ALA A 95 -4.50 8.75 -16.94
CA ALA A 95 -3.48 9.77 -16.70
C ALA A 95 -2.14 9.17 -16.24
N THR A 96 -2.19 8.13 -15.41
CA THR A 96 -0.98 7.44 -14.94
C THR A 96 -0.28 6.71 -16.07
N HIS A 97 -1.03 6.03 -16.92
CA HIS A 97 -0.50 5.39 -18.12
C HIS A 97 0.23 6.35 -19.04
N GLU A 98 -0.35 7.53 -19.27
CA GLU A 98 0.30 8.58 -20.06
C GLU A 98 1.57 9.09 -19.37
N PHE A 99 1.54 9.31 -18.06
CA PHE A 99 2.73 9.74 -17.29
C PHE A 99 3.90 8.75 -17.41
N PHE A 100 3.67 7.44 -17.23
CA PHE A 100 4.72 6.43 -17.32
C PHE A 100 5.20 6.13 -18.75
N LYS A 101 4.50 6.66 -19.77
CA LYS A 101 4.93 6.65 -21.18
C LYS A 101 5.81 7.86 -21.55
N LEU A 102 5.87 8.88 -20.70
CA LEU A 102 6.73 10.04 -20.95
C LEU A 102 8.21 9.65 -20.96
N PRO A 103 9.06 10.40 -21.69
CA PRO A 103 10.52 10.28 -21.59
C PRO A 103 11.01 10.37 -20.15
N LEU A 104 12.11 9.68 -19.83
CA LEU A 104 12.69 9.68 -18.49
C LEU A 104 12.95 11.10 -17.99
N GLU A 105 13.48 11.96 -18.85
CA GLU A 105 13.83 13.34 -18.50
C GLU A 105 12.61 14.12 -18.00
N GLU A 106 11.44 13.89 -18.58
CA GLU A 106 10.19 14.52 -18.17
C GLU A 106 9.68 13.97 -16.83
N LYS A 107 9.81 12.67 -16.58
CA LYS A 107 9.44 12.07 -15.29
C LYS A 107 10.40 12.49 -14.18
N MET A 108 11.69 12.63 -14.49
CA MET A 108 12.73 13.01 -13.53
C MET A 108 12.63 14.46 -13.04
N VAL A 109 11.81 15.31 -13.70
CA VAL A 109 11.42 16.63 -13.16
C VAL A 109 10.75 16.49 -11.78
N TYR A 110 10.05 15.39 -11.55
CA TYR A 110 9.35 15.09 -10.29
C TYR A 110 10.18 14.22 -9.35
N SER A 111 11.49 14.07 -9.61
CA SER A 111 12.34 13.12 -8.89
C SER A 111 12.39 13.36 -7.38
N GLN A 112 12.55 12.27 -6.64
CA GLN A 112 12.77 12.32 -5.19
C GLN A 112 14.01 13.15 -4.87
N GLN A 113 13.93 13.90 -3.76
CA GLN A 113 15.07 14.67 -3.25
C GLN A 113 15.67 14.00 -2.02
N PRO A 114 16.97 14.22 -1.72
CA PRO A 114 17.58 13.74 -0.49
C PRO A 114 16.75 14.09 0.74
N GLY A 115 16.43 13.10 1.57
CA GLY A 115 15.60 13.26 2.77
C GLY A 115 14.09 13.36 2.52
N SER A 116 13.61 13.19 1.28
CA SER A 116 12.18 13.17 0.94
C SER A 116 11.77 11.81 0.39
N PHE A 117 10.68 11.26 0.93
CA PHE A 117 10.03 10.07 0.36
C PHE A 117 9.13 10.40 -0.85
N GLU A 118 8.75 11.68 -1.01
CA GLU A 118 7.93 12.12 -2.14
C GLU A 118 8.73 12.36 -3.40
N GLY A 119 8.09 12.07 -4.54
CA GLY A 119 8.63 12.21 -5.88
C GLY A 119 8.69 10.88 -6.63
N TYR A 120 9.14 10.97 -7.88
CA TYR A 120 9.40 9.86 -8.78
C TYR A 120 10.80 9.26 -8.54
N GLY A 121 10.89 7.93 -8.48
CA GLY A 121 12.13 7.20 -8.28
C GLY A 121 11.92 5.91 -7.48
N GLN A 122 12.95 5.46 -6.79
CA GLN A 122 12.92 4.21 -6.01
C GLN A 122 12.97 4.47 -4.50
N ALA A 123 12.47 3.52 -3.71
CA ALA A 123 12.64 3.52 -2.25
C ALA A 123 14.11 3.20 -1.85
N SER A 124 15.04 4.11 -2.11
CA SER A 124 16.44 3.94 -1.74
C SER A 124 16.84 4.85 -0.57
N PHE A 125 17.54 4.27 0.39
CA PHE A 125 18.17 4.97 1.50
C PHE A 125 19.68 5.04 1.28
N ASN A 126 20.17 5.25 0.05
CA ASN A 126 21.59 5.52 -0.25
C ASN A 126 22.65 4.66 0.46
N LEU A 127 22.33 3.40 0.80
CA LEU A 127 23.29 2.45 1.38
C LEU A 127 23.86 1.59 0.25
N GLU A 128 25.19 1.48 0.17
CA GLU A 128 25.91 0.79 -0.93
C GLU A 128 25.44 -0.66 -1.12
N ASP A 129 25.14 -1.36 -0.03
CA ASP A 129 24.71 -2.77 -0.03
C ASP A 129 23.19 -2.97 0.00
N GLN A 130 22.39 -1.91 -0.08
CA GLN A 130 20.94 -2.05 -0.05
C GLN A 130 20.43 -2.78 -1.29
N LYS A 131 19.67 -3.85 -1.06
CA LYS A 131 18.88 -4.54 -2.08
C LYS A 131 17.71 -3.67 -2.54
N LEU A 132 17.54 -3.56 -3.85
CA LEU A 132 16.56 -2.71 -4.51
C LEU A 132 15.42 -3.53 -5.08
N ASP A 133 14.23 -2.95 -5.11
CA ASP A 133 13.05 -3.56 -5.69
C ASP A 133 12.97 -3.28 -7.20
N TRP A 134 12.43 -4.21 -7.98
CA TRP A 134 12.28 -4.08 -9.42
C TRP A 134 11.02 -3.28 -9.76
N ASN A 135 10.95 -2.04 -9.29
CA ASN A 135 9.91 -1.08 -9.63
C ASN A 135 10.42 0.36 -9.63
N ASP A 136 9.78 1.20 -10.44
CA ASP A 136 9.84 2.65 -10.28
C ASP A 136 8.54 3.12 -9.64
N ARG A 137 8.57 4.15 -8.80
CA ARG A 137 7.36 4.67 -8.15
C ARG A 137 7.27 6.19 -8.16
N LEU A 138 6.05 6.69 -8.18
CA LEU A 138 5.72 8.06 -7.77
C LEU A 138 5.02 7.98 -6.42
N PHE A 139 5.55 8.66 -5.40
CA PHE A 139 4.93 8.77 -4.08
C PHE A 139 4.62 10.24 -3.76
N ILE A 140 3.39 10.55 -3.35
CA ILE A 140 2.96 11.92 -3.06
C ILE A 140 1.92 11.97 -1.94
N TYR A 141 1.95 13.04 -1.13
CA TYR A 141 0.87 13.32 -0.20
C TYR A 141 -0.27 14.09 -0.89
N THR A 142 -1.51 13.65 -0.63
CA THR A 142 -2.74 14.24 -1.18
C THR A 142 -3.64 14.86 -0.14
N ILE A 143 -3.58 14.41 1.11
CA ILE A 143 -4.39 14.96 2.22
C ILE A 143 -3.51 15.01 3.47
N PRO A 144 -3.61 16.07 4.30
CA PRO A 144 -4.37 17.31 4.05
C PRO A 144 -3.79 18.14 2.91
N ALA A 145 -4.53 19.15 2.45
CA ALA A 145 -4.04 20.06 1.41
C ALA A 145 -2.71 20.75 1.78
N SER A 146 -2.50 21.01 3.07
CA SER A 146 -1.25 21.59 3.61
C SER A 146 -0.03 20.66 3.48
N ALA A 147 -0.22 19.35 3.37
CA ALA A 147 0.87 18.38 3.18
C ALA A 147 1.30 18.26 1.71
N ARG A 148 0.51 18.82 0.77
CA ARG A 148 0.77 18.67 -0.67
C ARG A 148 1.98 19.47 -1.10
N LYS A 149 2.99 18.79 -1.62
CA LYS A 149 4.12 19.42 -2.31
C LYS A 149 3.91 19.38 -3.81
N MET A 150 3.28 20.41 -4.36
CA MET A 150 2.86 20.48 -5.77
C MET A 150 3.99 20.30 -6.78
N ARG A 151 5.25 20.53 -6.39
CA ARG A 151 6.42 20.24 -7.24
C ARG A 151 6.54 18.76 -7.64
N PHE A 152 6.01 17.85 -6.81
CA PHE A 152 6.05 16.40 -7.05
C PHE A 152 4.80 15.91 -7.79
N TRP A 153 3.83 16.78 -8.02
CA TRP A 153 2.59 16.43 -8.71
C TRP A 153 2.75 16.66 -10.21
N PRO A 154 2.73 15.60 -11.04
CA PRO A 154 2.88 15.73 -12.48
C PRO A 154 1.93 16.73 -13.10
N THR A 155 2.44 17.59 -13.98
CA THR A 155 1.63 18.47 -14.85
C THR A 155 1.46 17.92 -16.26
N ASN A 156 2.22 16.87 -16.58
CA ASN A 156 2.11 16.12 -17.83
C ASN A 156 1.79 14.65 -17.46
N PRO A 157 0.69 14.06 -17.95
CA PRO A 157 -0.35 14.66 -18.78
C PRO A 157 -1.10 15.80 -18.08
N THR A 158 -1.70 16.70 -18.86
CA THR A 158 -2.43 17.86 -18.32
C THR A 158 -3.60 17.47 -17.43
N SER A 159 -4.17 16.28 -17.64
CA SER A 159 -5.23 15.68 -16.83
C SER A 159 -4.75 15.13 -15.48
N PHE A 160 -3.45 14.92 -15.27
CA PHE A 160 -2.94 14.15 -14.13
C PHE A 160 -3.39 14.71 -12.79
N ARG A 161 -3.24 16.03 -12.58
CA ARG A 161 -3.60 16.65 -11.28
C ARG A 161 -5.09 16.57 -11.01
N SER A 162 -5.93 16.89 -12.00
CA SER A 162 -7.38 16.83 -11.83
C SER A 162 -7.86 15.40 -11.56
N SER A 163 -7.33 14.42 -12.29
CA SER A 163 -7.64 13.00 -12.07
C SER A 163 -7.19 12.54 -10.68
N LEU A 164 -5.99 12.94 -10.24
CA LEU A 164 -5.45 12.62 -8.93
C LEU A 164 -6.29 13.21 -7.79
N GLU A 165 -6.74 14.46 -7.92
CA GLU A 165 -7.59 15.10 -6.90
C GLU A 165 -8.96 14.42 -6.80
N GLU A 166 -9.56 14.06 -7.93
CA GLU A 166 -10.81 13.31 -7.98
C GLU A 166 -10.64 11.92 -7.36
N TYR A 167 -9.64 11.17 -7.79
CA TYR A 167 -9.30 9.84 -7.28
C TYR A 167 -9.03 9.85 -5.77
N SER A 168 -8.18 10.77 -5.30
CA SER A 168 -7.88 10.98 -3.88
C SER A 168 -9.14 11.18 -3.05
N ARG A 169 -10.05 12.04 -3.52
CA ARG A 169 -11.30 12.37 -2.83
C ARG A 169 -12.27 11.19 -2.80
N GLU A 170 -12.54 10.54 -3.93
CA GLU A 170 -13.52 9.44 -3.99
C GLU A 170 -13.09 8.26 -3.11
N LEU A 171 -11.80 7.97 -3.10
CA LEU A 171 -11.29 6.87 -2.31
C LEU A 171 -11.13 7.23 -0.83
N GLN A 172 -10.91 8.50 -0.50
CA GLN A 172 -11.04 8.96 0.88
C GLN A 172 -12.45 8.70 1.42
N LYS A 173 -13.50 8.95 0.62
CA LYS A 173 -14.88 8.64 1.03
C LYS A 173 -15.07 7.15 1.29
N ILE A 174 -14.56 6.29 0.40
CA ILE A 174 -14.62 4.83 0.58
C ILE A 174 -13.88 4.40 1.85
N CYS A 175 -12.67 4.93 2.08
CA CYS A 175 -11.89 4.66 3.29
C CYS A 175 -12.67 5.04 4.56
N ILE A 176 -13.21 6.26 4.63
CA ILE A 176 -14.03 6.71 5.77
C ILE A 176 -15.23 5.78 5.96
N ARG A 177 -15.93 5.44 4.88
CA ARG A 177 -17.08 4.53 4.95
C ARG A 177 -16.70 3.15 5.48
N LEU A 178 -15.57 2.59 5.05
CA LEU A 178 -15.06 1.32 5.55
C LEU A 178 -14.72 1.41 7.05
N LEU A 179 -14.10 2.50 7.50
CA LEU A 179 -13.81 2.71 8.92
C LEU A 179 -15.09 2.78 9.77
N GLU A 180 -16.15 3.43 9.28
CA GLU A 180 -17.46 3.44 9.96
C GLU A 180 -18.06 2.03 10.09
N LEU A 181 -18.04 1.25 9.00
CA LEU A 181 -18.54 -0.13 9.00
C LEU A 181 -17.71 -1.04 9.91
N MET A 182 -16.39 -0.87 9.89
CA MET A 182 -15.49 -1.57 10.80
C MET A 182 -15.79 -1.21 12.25
N ALA A 183 -16.02 0.07 12.58
CA ALA A 183 -16.41 0.49 13.92
C ALA A 183 -17.69 -0.22 14.41
N VAL A 184 -18.71 -0.34 13.54
CA VAL A 184 -19.93 -1.09 13.85
C VAL A 184 -19.63 -2.56 14.14
N ASN A 185 -18.81 -3.21 13.31
CA ASN A 185 -18.38 -4.60 13.53
C ASN A 185 -17.54 -4.78 14.81
N LEU A 186 -16.86 -3.72 15.24
CA LEU A 186 -16.13 -3.70 16.50
C LEU A 186 -17.04 -3.34 17.69
N GLY A 187 -18.30 -2.97 17.46
CA GLY A 187 -19.24 -2.58 18.51
C GLY A 187 -18.89 -1.24 19.17
N VAL A 188 -18.19 -0.35 18.46
CA VAL A 188 -17.81 0.97 18.96
C VAL A 188 -18.51 2.08 18.19
N GLU A 189 -18.61 3.26 18.81
CA GLU A 189 -19.29 4.40 18.21
C GLU A 189 -18.50 4.90 16.99
N SER A 190 -19.17 4.97 15.84
CA SER A 190 -18.52 5.25 14.56
C SER A 190 -17.88 6.63 14.51
N LYS A 191 -18.49 7.67 15.12
CA LYS A 191 -17.90 9.02 15.11
C LYS A 191 -16.66 9.09 15.99
N GLU A 192 -16.62 8.43 17.13
CA GLU A 192 -15.44 8.34 17.99
C GLU A 192 -14.31 7.64 17.23
N PHE A 193 -14.57 6.47 16.64
CA PHE A 193 -13.58 5.70 15.87
C PHE A 193 -13.06 6.48 14.65
N VAL A 194 -13.94 7.16 13.92
CA VAL A 194 -13.55 7.99 12.76
C VAL A 194 -12.90 9.30 13.21
N SER A 195 -13.25 9.87 14.37
CA SER A 195 -12.61 11.07 14.91
C SER A 195 -11.18 10.81 15.35
N MET A 196 -10.90 9.62 15.89
CA MET A 196 -9.55 9.11 16.06
C MET A 196 -8.79 9.01 14.73
N CYS A 197 -9.45 9.18 13.58
CA CYS A 197 -8.84 9.17 12.24
C CYS A 197 -8.93 10.55 11.51
N GLN A 198 -9.45 11.62 12.15
CA GLN A 198 -9.73 12.90 11.49
C GLN A 198 -8.49 13.73 11.14
N GLU A 199 -7.38 13.57 11.87
CA GLU A 199 -6.09 14.25 11.57
C GLU A 199 -5.19 13.46 10.60
N CYS A 200 -5.68 12.38 10.00
CA CYS A 200 -4.86 11.46 9.21
C CYS A 200 -4.49 11.98 7.81
N THR A 201 -3.24 11.73 7.42
CA THR A 201 -2.71 12.01 6.08
C THR A 201 -3.10 10.93 5.06
N GLN A 202 -3.36 11.31 3.81
CA GLN A 202 -3.46 10.39 2.68
C GLN A 202 -2.23 10.55 1.80
N SER A 203 -1.66 9.42 1.38
CA SER A 203 -0.61 9.35 0.38
C SER A 203 -1.03 8.42 -0.75
N ILE A 204 -0.53 8.70 -1.95
CA ILE A 204 -0.70 7.86 -3.12
C ILE A 204 0.68 7.42 -3.59
N ARG A 205 0.83 6.11 -3.74
CA ARG A 205 1.96 5.46 -4.38
C ARG A 205 1.48 4.86 -5.70
N ILE A 206 2.16 5.22 -6.76
CA ILE A 206 1.95 4.64 -8.08
C ILE A 206 3.23 3.89 -8.43
N ALA A 207 3.19 2.57 -8.44
CA ALA A 207 4.32 1.71 -8.75
C ALA A 207 4.21 1.17 -10.18
N CYS A 208 5.27 1.24 -10.96
CA CYS A 208 5.41 0.59 -12.26
C CYS A 208 6.40 -0.55 -12.11
N TYR A 209 6.02 -1.74 -12.56
CA TYR A 209 6.84 -2.96 -12.55
C TYR A 209 7.19 -3.32 -14.00
N PRO A 210 8.34 -2.87 -14.54
CA PRO A 210 8.74 -3.17 -15.91
C PRO A 210 9.14 -4.64 -16.05
N PRO A 211 8.96 -5.27 -17.23
CA PRO A 211 9.36 -6.67 -17.45
C PRO A 211 10.82 -6.96 -17.05
N CYS A 212 11.08 -8.18 -16.57
CA CYS A 212 12.41 -8.63 -16.18
C CYS A 212 12.80 -9.88 -16.96
N SER A 213 14.06 -9.96 -17.38
CA SER A 213 14.61 -11.11 -18.10
C SER A 213 14.92 -12.31 -17.20
N GLN A 214 15.01 -12.12 -15.88
CA GLN A 214 15.21 -13.18 -14.88
C GLN A 214 14.30 -12.91 -13.66
N PRO A 215 12.96 -13.06 -13.83
CA PRO A 215 11.98 -12.71 -12.80
C PRO A 215 12.15 -13.54 -11.52
N ASP A 216 12.70 -14.76 -11.63
CA ASP A 216 13.04 -15.65 -10.52
C ASP A 216 14.12 -15.11 -9.57
N LYS A 217 14.83 -14.04 -9.97
CA LYS A 217 15.95 -13.46 -9.20
C LYS A 217 15.65 -12.10 -8.61
N VAL A 218 14.51 -11.51 -8.92
CA VAL A 218 14.14 -10.17 -8.46
C VAL A 218 12.82 -10.23 -7.71
N LEU A 219 12.49 -9.16 -7.02
CA LEU A 219 11.16 -8.95 -6.44
C LEU A 219 10.65 -7.61 -6.94
N GLY A 220 9.39 -7.59 -7.38
CA GLY A 220 8.70 -6.35 -7.73
C GLY A 220 8.65 -5.43 -6.50
N ILE A 221 8.23 -5.96 -5.36
CA ILE A 221 8.30 -5.29 -4.05
C ILE A 221 8.72 -6.29 -2.97
N THR A 222 9.60 -5.86 -2.07
CA THR A 222 10.07 -6.69 -0.96
C THR A 222 8.91 -7.03 0.01
N PRO A 223 8.85 -8.25 0.58
CA PRO A 223 7.90 -8.60 1.63
C PRO A 223 7.80 -7.56 2.75
N HIS A 224 6.60 -7.05 3.01
CA HIS A 224 6.33 -6.06 4.03
C HIS A 224 4.88 -6.12 4.52
N SER A 225 4.58 -5.55 5.68
CA SER A 225 3.23 -5.14 6.03
C SER A 225 3.10 -3.63 5.84
N ASP A 226 1.92 -3.16 5.46
CA ASP A 226 1.72 -1.73 5.34
C ASP A 226 1.67 -1.12 6.74
N PRO A 227 2.43 -0.04 7.00
CA PRO A 227 2.41 0.60 8.29
C PRO A 227 1.12 1.40 8.50
N VAL A 228 -0.02 1.06 7.88
CA VAL A 228 -1.19 1.95 7.71
C VAL A 228 -2.50 1.53 8.40
N LEU A 229 -3.56 2.36 8.32
CA LEU A 229 -4.90 1.89 8.72
C LEU A 229 -5.40 0.93 7.66
N LEU A 230 -5.60 1.50 6.47
CA LEU A 230 -6.13 0.84 5.31
C LEU A 230 -5.31 1.25 4.11
N THR A 231 -4.96 0.25 3.30
CA THR A 231 -4.51 0.44 1.93
C THR A 231 -5.66 0.04 1.01
N LEU A 232 -5.93 0.89 0.03
CA LEU A 232 -6.90 0.66 -1.04
C LEU A 232 -6.09 0.61 -2.33
N LEU A 233 -5.85 -0.61 -2.79
CA LEU A 233 -5.04 -0.95 -3.94
C LEU A 233 -5.93 -1.12 -5.18
N VAL A 234 -5.60 -0.39 -6.24
CA VAL A 234 -6.21 -0.54 -7.55
C VAL A 234 -5.19 -1.12 -8.51
N GLN A 235 -5.48 -2.31 -9.01
CA GLN A 235 -4.71 -2.91 -10.09
C GLN A 235 -5.32 -2.48 -11.42
N VAL A 236 -4.52 -1.86 -12.28
CA VAL A 236 -5.00 -1.24 -13.52
C VAL A 236 -4.93 -2.21 -14.71
N ASN A 237 -4.23 -3.33 -14.55
CA ASN A 237 -4.07 -4.36 -15.58
C ASN A 237 -4.45 -5.75 -15.06
N GLU A 238 -4.57 -6.70 -15.99
CA GLU A 238 -4.87 -8.11 -15.69
C GLU A 238 -3.62 -8.93 -15.34
N VAL A 239 -2.47 -8.27 -15.12
CA VAL A 239 -1.22 -8.97 -14.80
C VAL A 239 -1.23 -9.36 -13.32
N GLU A 240 -1.36 -10.64 -13.03
CA GLU A 240 -1.23 -11.16 -11.67
C GLU A 240 0.17 -10.83 -11.11
N GLY A 241 0.26 -10.61 -9.80
CA GLY A 241 1.56 -10.42 -9.15
C GLY A 241 1.50 -10.14 -7.65
N LEU A 242 0.39 -9.56 -7.16
CA LEU A 242 0.17 -9.41 -5.73
C LEU A 242 0.05 -10.78 -5.06
N GLN A 243 0.87 -11.00 -4.04
CA GLN A 243 0.78 -12.15 -3.17
C GLN A 243 0.68 -11.71 -1.71
N ILE A 244 -0.15 -12.41 -0.95
CA ILE A 244 -0.32 -12.18 0.49
C ILE A 244 0.09 -13.41 1.28
N ARG A 245 0.64 -13.21 2.48
CA ARG A 245 1.03 -14.31 3.35
C ARG A 245 -0.13 -14.74 4.23
N LYS A 246 -0.56 -16.00 4.10
CA LYS A 246 -1.61 -16.61 4.91
C LYS A 246 -1.15 -17.97 5.43
N ASN A 247 -1.20 -18.17 6.75
CA ASN A 247 -0.80 -19.41 7.42
C ASN A 247 0.61 -19.91 7.01
N GLY A 248 1.56 -18.98 6.88
CA GLY A 248 2.95 -19.27 6.50
C GLY A 248 3.18 -19.49 5.00
N LYS A 249 2.14 -19.46 4.16
CA LYS A 249 2.24 -19.63 2.70
C LYS A 249 1.93 -18.35 1.96
N TRP A 250 2.53 -18.17 0.79
CA TRP A 250 2.19 -17.08 -0.13
C TRP A 250 0.99 -17.48 -0.99
N VAL A 251 0.01 -16.60 -1.06
CA VAL A 251 -1.26 -16.81 -1.77
C VAL A 251 -1.39 -15.73 -2.84
N PRO A 252 -1.49 -16.10 -4.13
CA PRO A 252 -1.71 -15.13 -5.19
C PRO A 252 -3.13 -14.53 -5.07
N VAL A 253 -3.22 -13.22 -5.21
CA VAL A 253 -4.50 -12.50 -5.25
C VAL A 253 -4.88 -12.28 -6.71
N LYS A 254 -6.07 -12.73 -7.09
CA LYS A 254 -6.65 -12.50 -8.43
C LYS A 254 -7.68 -11.36 -8.33
N PRO A 255 -7.35 -10.13 -8.75
CA PRO A 255 -8.28 -9.02 -8.68
C PRO A 255 -9.48 -9.24 -9.60
N LEU A 256 -10.69 -8.97 -9.11
CA LEU A 256 -11.88 -8.90 -9.93
C LEU A 256 -11.85 -7.64 -10.79
N PRO A 257 -12.39 -7.68 -12.03
CA PRO A 257 -12.47 -6.50 -12.87
C PRO A 257 -13.15 -5.31 -12.17
N GLY A 258 -12.45 -4.19 -12.10
CA GLY A 258 -12.93 -2.96 -11.48
C GLY A 258 -13.03 -3.00 -9.95
N ALA A 259 -12.53 -4.04 -9.27
CA ALA A 259 -12.52 -4.09 -7.82
C ALA A 259 -11.33 -3.35 -7.21
N ILE A 260 -11.51 -2.90 -5.96
CA ILE A 260 -10.42 -2.35 -5.13
C ILE A 260 -9.99 -3.44 -4.15
N ILE A 261 -8.71 -3.79 -4.11
CA ILE A 261 -8.17 -4.66 -3.06
C ILE A 261 -7.93 -3.79 -1.83
N VAL A 262 -8.45 -4.21 -0.68
CA VAL A 262 -8.33 -3.49 0.58
C VAL A 262 -7.60 -4.36 1.58
N ASN A 263 -6.64 -3.79 2.31
CA ASN A 263 -6.02 -4.44 3.45
C ASN A 263 -5.92 -3.57 4.68
N THR A 264 -5.96 -4.22 5.83
CA THR A 264 -5.68 -3.62 7.13
C THR A 264 -4.19 -3.60 7.39
N GLY A 265 -3.66 -2.43 7.71
CA GLY A 265 -2.24 -2.27 8.04
C GLY A 265 -1.96 -2.35 9.55
N ASP A 266 -0.69 -2.18 9.90
CA ASP A 266 -0.19 -2.26 11.28
C ASP A 266 -0.95 -1.34 12.23
N ALA A 267 -1.28 -0.13 11.80
CA ALA A 267 -1.91 0.86 12.67
C ALA A 267 -3.38 0.52 12.96
N MET A 268 -4.07 -0.15 12.04
CA MET A 268 -5.41 -0.71 12.30
C MET A 268 -5.34 -1.82 13.33
N GLU A 269 -4.36 -2.73 13.22
CA GLU A 269 -4.19 -3.80 14.20
C GLU A 269 -3.97 -3.22 15.62
N VAL A 270 -3.10 -2.22 15.75
CA VAL A 270 -2.89 -1.56 17.05
C VAL A 270 -4.15 -0.84 17.53
N MET A 271 -4.80 -0.06 16.66
CA MET A 271 -6.03 0.67 17.03
C MET A 271 -7.13 -0.26 17.54
N THR A 272 -7.36 -1.39 16.87
CA THR A 272 -8.37 -2.34 17.34
C THR A 272 -8.02 -2.97 18.69
N LYS A 273 -6.73 -3.18 19.00
CA LYS A 273 -6.30 -3.59 20.35
C LYS A 273 -6.58 -2.50 21.40
N LEU A 274 -6.30 -1.23 21.08
CA LEU A 274 -6.56 -0.10 21.97
C LEU A 274 -8.04 0.03 22.33
N VAL A 275 -8.90 0.01 21.31
CA VAL A 275 -10.35 0.19 21.43
C VAL A 275 -11.01 -0.87 22.33
N PHE A 276 -10.52 -2.11 22.34
CA PHE A 276 -11.10 -3.17 23.16
C PHE A 276 -10.49 -3.36 24.52
N HIS A 277 -9.21 -3.03 24.69
CA HIS A 277 -8.61 -3.16 25.99
C HIS A 277 -9.19 -2.11 26.93
N ILE A 278 -9.59 -0.93 26.42
CA ILE A 278 -9.98 0.14 27.32
C ILE A 278 -10.87 1.28 26.77
N GLY A 279 -11.93 1.60 27.50
CA GLY A 279 -12.40 2.99 27.67
C GLY A 279 -11.39 3.88 28.42
N LEU A 280 -10.08 3.74 28.17
CA LEU A 280 -9.01 4.59 28.71
C LEU A 280 -8.50 5.53 27.63
N LYS A 281 -8.19 6.73 28.10
CA LYS A 281 -7.96 7.93 27.31
C LYS A 281 -6.48 8.14 26.93
N ASN A 282 -5.59 7.14 27.12
CA ASN A 282 -4.14 7.33 26.97
C ASN A 282 -3.38 6.04 26.55
N VAL A 283 -2.47 6.21 25.57
CA VAL A 283 -1.56 5.19 25.01
C VAL A 283 -0.48 4.72 26.00
N GLN A 284 -0.07 5.57 26.95
CA GLN A 284 1.02 5.27 27.90
C GLN A 284 0.74 4.08 28.84
N GLU A 285 -0.52 3.86 29.23
CA GLU A 285 -0.88 2.69 30.05
C GLU A 285 -0.77 1.37 29.27
N LEU A 286 -0.88 1.43 27.95
CA LEU A 286 -0.87 0.24 27.09
C LEU A 286 0.55 -0.26 26.81
N ALA A 287 1.52 0.64 26.71
CA ALA A 287 2.94 0.30 26.63
C ALA A 287 3.46 -0.49 27.85
N SER A 288 2.74 -0.43 28.98
CA SER A 288 3.07 -1.18 30.20
C SER A 288 2.49 -2.61 30.24
N LYS A 289 1.64 -2.99 29.27
CA LYS A 289 0.97 -4.30 29.22
C LYS A 289 1.48 -5.15 28.06
N ASN A 290 1.60 -6.45 28.28
CA ASN A 290 2.18 -7.41 27.34
C ASN A 290 1.22 -7.66 26.15
N LEU A 291 1.38 -6.89 25.06
CA LEU A 291 0.53 -6.88 23.86
C LEU A 291 0.35 -8.26 23.19
N LYS A 292 1.25 -9.20 23.46
CA LYS A 292 1.26 -10.57 22.90
C LYS A 292 0.11 -11.44 23.42
N GLU A 293 -0.55 -11.07 24.53
CA GLU A 293 -1.63 -11.85 25.15
C GLU A 293 -3.05 -11.44 24.68
N ILE A 294 -3.17 -10.42 23.82
CA ILE A 294 -4.46 -9.91 23.36
C ILE A 294 -4.88 -10.63 22.06
N PRO A 295 -6.04 -11.31 22.00
CA PRO A 295 -6.47 -12.03 20.80
C PRO A 295 -6.66 -11.07 19.61
N HIS A 296 -6.05 -11.40 18.48
CA HIS A 296 -6.17 -10.62 17.24
C HIS A 296 -7.62 -10.57 16.78
N ARG A 297 -8.10 -9.36 16.47
CA ARG A 297 -9.47 -9.14 15.95
C ARG A 297 -9.48 -8.70 14.50
N PHE A 298 -8.59 -7.81 14.10
CA PHE A 298 -8.15 -7.63 12.71
C PHE A 298 -6.66 -7.96 12.63
N ILE A 299 -6.24 -8.60 11.55
CA ILE A 299 -4.85 -9.00 11.35
C ILE A 299 -4.20 -8.15 10.27
N ARG A 300 -2.92 -7.84 10.44
CA ARG A 300 -2.08 -7.45 9.29
C ARG A 300 -1.67 -8.70 8.50
N SER A 301 -1.46 -8.53 7.21
CA SER A 301 -0.87 -9.56 6.35
C SER A 301 0.36 -9.01 5.64
N GLU A 302 1.35 -9.88 5.45
CA GLU A 302 2.54 -9.54 4.66
C GLU A 302 2.20 -9.61 3.17
N ILE A 303 2.78 -8.69 2.40
CA ILE A 303 2.57 -8.47 0.98
C ILE A 303 3.91 -8.58 0.26
N ARG A 304 3.92 -9.26 -0.88
CA ARG A 304 5.00 -9.16 -1.87
C ARG A 304 4.43 -9.14 -3.27
N THR A 305 5.28 -8.77 -4.22
CA THR A 305 4.99 -8.84 -5.65
C THR A 305 6.13 -9.58 -6.32
N ASP A 306 5.83 -10.78 -6.83
CA ASP A 306 6.82 -11.64 -7.46
C ASP A 306 6.80 -11.53 -8.99
N ASP A 307 5.62 -11.28 -9.58
CA ASP A 307 5.49 -11.28 -11.04
C ASP A 307 6.00 -9.99 -11.66
N VAL A 308 7.25 -10.07 -12.07
CA VAL A 308 7.82 -9.22 -13.09
C VAL A 308 7.78 -9.96 -14.42
N SER A 309 6.56 -10.27 -14.89
CA SER A 309 6.37 -11.16 -16.04
C SER A 309 7.00 -10.61 -17.33
N VAL A 310 7.44 -11.52 -18.22
CA VAL A 310 8.20 -11.24 -19.45
C VAL A 310 7.33 -10.62 -20.58
N ASN A 311 6.08 -10.22 -20.29
CA ASN A 311 5.17 -9.80 -21.37
C ASN A 311 5.49 -8.36 -21.82
N GLU A 312 6.03 -8.26 -23.04
CA GLU A 312 6.67 -7.07 -23.65
C GLU A 312 5.73 -5.87 -23.91
N SER A 313 4.41 -6.06 -23.85
CA SER A 313 3.45 -5.00 -24.18
C SER A 313 2.99 -4.24 -22.93
N SER A 314 3.85 -3.33 -22.45
CA SER A 314 3.53 -2.19 -21.57
C SER A 314 2.85 -2.52 -20.22
N GLN A 315 3.64 -2.77 -19.16
CA GLN A 315 3.11 -3.06 -17.83
C GLN A 315 2.94 -1.79 -16.97
N ILE A 316 1.73 -1.30 -17.14
CA ILE A 316 0.81 -0.46 -16.36
C ILE A 316 1.08 -0.34 -14.83
N PRO A 317 0.76 0.82 -14.21
CA PRO A 317 0.85 1.06 -12.76
C PRO A 317 0.01 0.11 -11.88
N VAL A 318 0.56 -0.25 -10.73
CA VAL A 318 -0.16 -0.63 -9.51
C VAL A 318 -0.30 0.61 -8.65
N ILE A 319 -1.54 0.99 -8.33
CA ILE A 319 -1.80 2.17 -7.50
C ILE A 319 -2.11 1.70 -6.10
N ASP A 320 -1.12 1.78 -5.21
CA ASP A 320 -1.33 1.64 -3.77
C ASP A 320 -1.70 3.02 -3.24
N MET A 321 -2.90 3.17 -2.71
CA MET A 321 -3.23 4.37 -1.95
C MET A 321 -3.35 3.97 -0.49
N CYS A 322 -2.54 4.66 0.30
CA CYS A 322 -2.29 4.34 1.68
C CYS A 322 -2.75 5.51 2.54
N LYS A 323 -3.48 5.20 3.61
CA LYS A 323 -3.81 6.17 4.66
C LYS A 323 -3.65 5.55 6.05
N LEU A 324 -2.99 6.30 6.93
CA LEU A 324 -2.45 5.91 8.24
C LEU A 324 -3.09 6.70 9.42
N VAL A 325 -3.33 6.06 10.57
CA VAL A 325 -3.66 6.65 11.91
C VAL A 325 -2.54 7.60 12.38
N ALA A 326 -2.67 8.57 13.31
CA ALA A 326 -3.60 9.67 13.59
C ALA A 326 -3.09 10.43 14.84
N GLY A 327 -3.26 11.76 14.88
CA GLY A 327 -3.36 12.58 16.09
C GLY A 327 -2.05 12.98 16.77
N ASN A 328 -1.58 14.23 16.61
CA ASN A 328 -0.44 14.82 17.36
C ASN A 328 0.92 14.05 17.25
N ALA A 329 2.04 14.76 17.09
CA ALA A 329 3.40 14.19 17.01
C ALA A 329 3.79 13.20 18.15
N GLU A 330 3.12 13.26 19.30
CA GLU A 330 3.25 12.33 20.42
C GLU A 330 2.78 10.91 20.07
N TYR A 331 1.76 10.75 19.22
CA TYR A 331 1.18 9.44 18.90
C TYR A 331 2.03 8.66 17.88
N GLU A 332 2.65 9.34 16.91
CA GLU A 332 3.63 8.73 15.99
C GLU A 332 4.87 8.20 16.74
N THR A 333 5.31 8.94 17.77
CA THR A 333 6.43 8.58 18.64
C THR A 333 6.09 7.34 19.48
N GLU A 334 4.89 7.29 20.07
CA GLU A 334 4.43 6.13 20.84
C GLU A 334 4.18 4.90 19.95
N MET A 335 3.67 5.08 18.73
CA MET A 335 3.48 4.00 17.76
C MET A 335 4.81 3.40 17.28
N SER A 336 5.84 4.22 17.08
CA SER A 336 7.20 3.72 16.77
C SER A 336 7.77 2.88 17.92
N LYS A 337 7.52 3.27 19.18
CA LYS A 337 7.91 2.47 20.37
C LYS A 337 7.13 1.16 20.46
N LEU A 338 5.83 1.19 20.19
CA LEU A 338 4.95 0.01 20.15
C LEU A 338 5.36 -0.99 19.05
N HIS A 339 5.67 -0.50 17.85
CA HIS A 339 6.15 -1.31 16.74
C HIS A 339 7.51 -1.96 17.05
N GLN A 340 8.41 -1.25 17.73
CA GLN A 340 9.66 -1.82 18.22
C GLN A 340 9.42 -2.89 19.29
N ALA A 341 8.50 -2.64 20.24
CA ALA A 341 8.15 -3.58 21.30
C ALA A 341 7.39 -4.84 20.81
N CYS A 342 6.78 -4.80 19.63
CA CYS A 342 6.13 -5.97 19.01
C CYS A 342 7.07 -6.80 18.12
N LYS A 343 8.26 -6.28 17.79
CA LYS A 343 9.31 -6.99 17.05
C LYS A 343 10.17 -7.88 17.95
N ASP A 344 10.30 -7.50 19.23
CA ASP A 344 10.89 -8.30 20.30
C ASP A 344 9.83 -9.23 20.92
#